data_AF-A0A6N2N3B5-F1
#
_entry.id   AF-A0A6N2N3B5-F1
#
_cell.length_a   1.000
_cell.length_b   1.000
_cell.length_c   1.000
_cell.angle_alpha   90.00
_cell.angle_beta   90.00
_cell.angle_gamma   90.00
#
_symmetry.space_group_name_H-M   'P 1'
#
loop_
_entity.id
_entity.type
_entity.pdbx_description
1 polymer ?
#
loop_
_entity_poly.entity_id
_entity_poly.type
_entity_poly.pdbx_seq_one_letter_code
_entity_poly.pdbx_strand_id
1 'polypeptide(L)'
;MAGKLGKCMMLCCTSQVSAGSACHAIDSFLGKLVQLAMRLIIKISSISMRCCDCDAVSIIDSFDLFLSACHHFVGKNVSPEILPYKDGSKEEDMANESFEDAIAGLSKLLREKADLGSVAAAKIKQITAELEEAGSKGFDPVERMKAGKNPELYGALAKGQKPKFMVFACSDSRVCPSHILDFQPGEAFMIRNIANMVPPYDQKKYSGVGAAIEYAVLHLKVENIVVIGHSCCGGIKGLMSISDDKPASSDFIENWVKICSAAKEAVNVSLGNLLTYPFVREAAVNDALSLKGAHYNFVKGTFEVWDLDFTISPSVSI
;
A
#
# COMPACT_ATOMS: atom_id res chain seq x y z
N MET A 1 12.44 -22.93 38.11
CA MET A 1 11.71 -22.30 36.99
C MET A 1 10.22 -22.48 37.26
N ALA A 2 9.39 -21.46 36.97
CA ALA A 2 7.95 -21.37 37.28
C ALA A 2 7.56 -21.45 38.79
N GLY A 3 7.81 -20.38 39.55
CA GLY A 3 7.39 -20.37 40.98
C GLY A 3 7.60 -19.10 41.81
N LYS A 4 7.99 -17.95 41.21
CA LYS A 4 8.20 -16.69 41.97
C LYS A 4 7.64 -15.40 41.33
N LEU A 5 6.84 -15.49 40.26
CA LEU A 5 6.13 -14.33 39.69
C LEU A 5 4.70 -14.14 40.20
N GLY A 6 4.16 -15.08 40.99
CA GLY A 6 2.77 -15.06 41.47
C GLY A 6 2.51 -14.33 42.80
N LYS A 7 3.52 -13.71 43.42
CA LYS A 7 3.38 -13.09 44.76
C LYS A 7 3.38 -11.56 44.80
N CYS A 8 3.52 -10.86 43.67
CA CYS A 8 3.30 -9.42 43.60
C CYS A 8 1.87 -9.02 43.20
N MET A 9 1.05 -9.95 42.71
CA MET A 9 -0.28 -9.63 42.16
C MET A 9 -1.43 -9.78 43.17
N MET A 10 -1.14 -10.07 44.44
CA MET A 10 -2.15 -10.31 45.48
C MET A 10 -1.92 -9.45 46.73
N LEU A 11 -1.59 -8.16 46.54
CA LEU A 11 -1.43 -7.21 47.65
C LEU A 11 -1.97 -5.79 47.36
N CYS A 12 -2.81 -5.62 46.32
CA CYS A 12 -3.46 -4.34 46.03
C CYS A 12 -5.00 -4.38 46.15
N CYS A 13 -5.59 -5.47 46.66
CA CYS A 13 -7.05 -5.59 46.79
C CYS A 13 -7.62 -5.37 48.21
N THR A 14 -6.80 -4.98 49.18
CA THR A 14 -7.29 -4.73 50.56
C THR A 14 -6.65 -3.49 51.19
N SER A 15 -6.85 -2.33 50.57
CA SER A 15 -6.83 -1.04 51.30
C SER A 15 -7.50 0.03 50.44
N GLN A 16 -8.73 0.42 50.82
CA GLN A 16 -9.39 1.60 50.31
C GLN A 16 -8.61 2.85 50.73
N VAL A 17 -7.65 3.30 49.92
CA VAL A 17 -7.09 4.66 50.03
C VAL A 17 -6.67 5.16 48.63
N SER A 18 -7.38 6.19 48.15
CA SER A 18 -7.05 7.09 47.02
C SER A 18 -6.28 6.54 45.81
N ALA A 19 -6.95 5.87 44.87
CA ALA A 19 -6.36 5.37 43.62
C ALA A 19 -6.94 6.02 42.34
N GLY A 20 -7.50 7.24 42.43
CA GLY A 20 -8.09 7.93 41.27
C GLY A 20 -7.08 8.50 40.27
N SER A 21 -5.90 8.98 40.74
CA SER A 21 -4.90 9.61 39.86
C SER A 21 -3.89 8.61 39.28
N ALA A 22 -3.59 7.52 39.99
CA ALA A 22 -2.60 6.53 39.55
C ALA A 22 -3.14 5.62 38.43
N CYS A 23 -4.42 5.23 38.47
CA CYS A 23 -5.05 4.47 37.39
C CYS A 23 -5.16 5.29 36.09
N HIS A 24 -5.53 6.57 36.18
CA HIS A 24 -5.56 7.47 35.02
C HIS A 24 -4.17 7.73 34.42
N ALA A 25 -3.13 7.78 35.26
CA ALA A 25 -1.75 7.93 34.79
C ALA A 25 -1.25 6.67 34.07
N ILE A 26 -1.62 5.47 34.54
CA ILE A 26 -1.25 4.19 33.92
C ILE A 26 -1.97 4.00 32.58
N ASP A 27 -3.27 4.33 32.51
CA ASP A 27 -4.03 4.28 31.23
C ASP A 27 -3.54 5.32 30.22
N SER A 28 -3.20 6.53 30.67
CA SER A 28 -2.57 7.56 29.83
C SER A 28 -1.19 7.12 29.32
N PHE A 29 -0.41 6.44 30.17
CA PHE A 29 0.92 5.96 29.85
C PHE A 29 0.89 4.81 28.85
N LEU A 30 0.03 3.81 29.06
CA LEU A 30 -0.20 2.72 28.11
C LEU A 30 -0.77 3.21 26.78
N GLY A 31 -1.71 4.17 26.80
CA GLY A 31 -2.24 4.79 25.59
C GLY A 31 -1.15 5.51 24.78
N LYS A 32 -0.26 6.24 25.45
CA LYS A 32 0.89 6.90 24.80
C LYS A 32 1.90 5.89 24.28
N LEU A 33 2.14 4.79 24.99
CA LEU A 33 3.06 3.73 24.54
C LEU A 33 2.52 3.00 23.31
N VAL A 34 1.21 2.74 23.26
CA VAL A 34 0.54 2.14 22.09
C VAL A 34 0.56 3.10 20.91
N GLN A 35 0.32 4.39 21.12
CA GLN A 35 0.43 5.38 20.03
C GLN A 35 1.88 5.51 19.53
N LEU A 36 2.87 5.48 20.43
CA LEU A 36 4.28 5.53 20.07
C LEU A 36 4.68 4.27 19.30
N ALA A 37 4.21 3.09 19.72
CA ALA A 37 4.39 1.84 19.01
C ALA A 37 3.73 1.86 17.63
N MET A 38 2.49 2.37 17.50
CA MET A 38 1.83 2.51 16.20
C MET A 38 2.56 3.48 15.26
N ARG A 39 3.07 4.61 15.80
CA ARG A 39 3.88 5.55 15.00
C ARG A 39 5.20 4.94 14.58
N LEU A 40 5.84 4.16 15.46
CA LEU A 40 7.06 3.42 15.16
C LEU A 40 6.80 2.32 14.13
N ILE A 41 5.67 1.61 14.22
CA ILE A 41 5.21 0.62 13.22
C ILE A 41 5.02 1.30 11.85
N ILE A 42 4.28 2.41 11.78
CA ILE A 42 4.07 3.14 10.51
C ILE A 42 5.42 3.58 9.93
N LYS A 43 6.36 4.00 10.77
CA LYS A 43 7.67 4.46 10.33
C LYS A 43 8.57 3.31 9.89
N ILE A 44 8.61 2.20 10.62
CA ILE A 44 9.33 0.96 10.26
C ILE A 44 8.74 0.36 8.98
N SER A 45 7.42 0.30 8.82
CA SER A 45 6.77 -0.12 7.57
C SER A 45 7.10 0.84 6.42
N SER A 46 7.21 2.15 6.68
CA SER A 46 7.64 3.13 5.67
C SER A 46 9.13 3.06 5.32
N ILE A 47 9.96 2.51 6.21
CA ILE A 47 11.39 2.28 6.00
C ILE A 47 11.60 0.93 5.30
N SER A 48 10.85 -0.11 5.67
CA SER A 48 10.79 -1.40 4.97
C SER A 48 10.26 -1.24 3.54
N MET A 49 9.30 -0.33 3.30
CA MET A 49 8.91 0.10 1.94
C MET A 49 10.04 0.79 1.14
N ARG A 50 11.17 1.17 1.77
CA ARG A 50 12.33 1.80 1.12
C ARG A 50 13.54 0.86 0.97
N CYS A 51 13.59 -0.25 1.69
CA CYS A 51 14.66 -1.24 1.63
C CYS A 51 14.12 -2.55 1.06
N CYS A 52 14.39 -2.82 -0.22
CA CYS A 52 14.22 -4.15 -0.79
C CYS A 52 15.46 -4.97 -0.41
N ASP A 53 15.50 -5.53 0.80
CA ASP A 53 16.44 -6.60 1.14
C ASP A 53 15.66 -7.71 1.86
N CYS A 54 15.97 -8.95 1.48
CA CYS A 54 15.18 -10.16 1.70
C CYS A 54 15.19 -10.72 3.14
N ASP A 55 15.66 -9.99 4.15
CA ASP A 55 15.78 -10.50 5.54
C ASP A 55 14.66 -10.03 6.49
N ALA A 56 13.66 -9.30 5.99
CA ALA A 56 12.58 -8.72 6.81
C ALA A 56 11.57 -9.74 7.40
N VAL A 57 11.59 -11.00 6.95
CA VAL A 57 10.62 -12.03 7.35
C VAL A 57 10.76 -12.43 8.82
N SER A 58 11.97 -12.37 9.40
CA SER A 58 12.20 -12.78 10.80
C SER A 58 11.73 -11.76 11.86
N ILE A 59 11.56 -10.49 11.48
CA ILE A 59 11.14 -9.40 12.37
C ILE A 59 9.60 -9.37 12.52
N ILE A 60 8.86 -9.81 11.50
CA ILE A 60 7.39 -9.81 11.47
C ILE A 60 6.82 -10.87 12.42
N ASP A 61 7.38 -12.08 12.45
CA ASP A 61 6.89 -13.18 13.28
C ASP A 61 7.02 -12.93 14.80
N SER A 62 8.06 -12.19 15.20
CA SER A 62 8.24 -11.79 16.62
C SER A 62 7.29 -10.66 17.03
N PHE A 63 6.72 -9.93 16.06
CA PHE A 63 5.87 -8.76 16.26
C PHE A 63 4.38 -9.12 16.33
N ASP A 64 3.93 -10.13 15.59
CA ASP A 64 2.55 -10.63 15.67
C ASP A 64 2.23 -11.23 17.05
N LEU A 65 3.22 -11.83 17.71
CA LEU A 65 3.09 -12.32 19.08
C LEU A 65 2.88 -11.16 20.08
N PHE A 66 3.50 -10.00 19.83
CA PHE A 66 3.38 -8.80 20.64
C PHE A 66 2.05 -8.06 20.38
N LEU A 67 1.64 -7.94 19.11
CA LEU A 67 0.36 -7.35 18.73
C LEU A 67 -0.83 -8.17 19.24
N SER A 68 -0.75 -9.50 19.21
CA SER A 68 -1.78 -10.38 19.77
C SER A 68 -1.93 -10.19 21.29
N ALA A 69 -0.82 -9.98 22.01
CA ALA A 69 -0.84 -9.66 23.44
C ALA A 69 -1.42 -8.25 23.73
N CYS A 70 -1.14 -7.26 22.89
CA CYS A 70 -1.71 -5.91 23.01
C CYS A 70 -3.21 -5.86 22.66
N HIS A 71 -3.65 -6.58 21.63
CA HIS A 71 -5.05 -6.60 21.19
C HIS A 71 -5.96 -7.27 22.23
N HIS A 72 -5.46 -8.28 22.95
CA HIS A 72 -6.17 -8.89 24.07
C HIS A 72 -6.37 -7.92 25.26
N PHE A 73 -5.49 -6.93 25.42
CA PHE A 73 -5.54 -5.95 26.51
C PHE A 73 -6.41 -4.73 26.19
N VAL A 74 -6.41 -4.26 24.94
CA VAL A 74 -7.13 -3.04 24.50
C VAL A 74 -8.60 -3.29 24.15
N GLY A 75 -8.98 -4.53 23.84
CA GLY A 75 -10.33 -4.92 23.40
C GLY A 75 -11.49 -4.74 24.39
N LYS A 76 -11.30 -4.03 25.51
CA LYS A 76 -12.36 -3.79 26.50
C LYS A 76 -12.81 -2.34 26.71
N ASN A 77 -12.13 -1.27 26.26
CA ASN A 77 -12.38 0.03 26.91
C ASN A 77 -12.27 1.37 26.14
N VAL A 78 -12.34 1.49 24.80
CA VAL A 78 -12.42 2.87 24.20
C VAL A 78 -13.21 2.95 22.88
N SER A 79 -14.13 3.92 22.80
CA SER A 79 -14.89 4.34 21.61
C SER A 79 -14.24 5.57 20.93
N PRO A 80 -14.35 5.78 19.60
CA PRO A 80 -13.62 6.84 18.90
C PRO A 80 -14.44 8.13 18.71
N GLU A 81 -13.84 9.28 19.02
CA GLU A 81 -14.31 10.61 18.58
C GLU A 81 -13.23 11.27 17.70
N ILE A 82 -13.70 11.93 16.63
CA ILE A 82 -12.93 12.47 15.49
C ILE A 82 -12.78 13.98 15.67
N LEU A 83 -11.60 14.55 15.40
CA LEU A 83 -11.41 16.01 15.25
C LEU A 83 -10.65 16.38 13.96
N PRO A 84 -10.88 17.59 13.39
CA PRO A 84 -10.68 17.88 11.98
C PRO A 84 -9.28 18.43 11.64
N TYR A 85 -8.91 18.22 10.37
CA TYR A 85 -7.66 18.58 9.71
C TYR A 85 -7.60 20.07 9.33
N LYS A 86 -6.44 20.73 9.55
CA LYS A 86 -6.12 22.07 9.02
C LYS A 86 -4.78 22.07 8.27
N ASP A 87 -4.74 22.97 7.31
CA ASP A 87 -3.96 23.05 6.08
C ASP A 87 -2.47 23.43 6.22
N GLY A 88 -1.66 22.72 5.41
CA GLY A 88 -0.49 23.15 4.63
C GLY A 88 0.27 24.43 4.96
N SER A 89 1.37 24.28 5.69
CA SER A 89 2.71 24.83 5.39
C SER A 89 3.56 24.70 6.65
N LYS A 90 4.58 23.81 6.60
CA LYS A 90 5.63 23.47 7.60
C LYS A 90 5.76 21.95 7.76
N GLU A 91 6.10 21.25 6.69
CA GLU A 91 6.31 19.79 6.77
C GLU A 91 7.74 19.39 7.20
N GLU A 92 8.72 20.30 7.14
CA GLU A 92 10.09 20.02 7.56
C GLU A 92 10.34 20.27 9.07
N ASP A 93 9.61 21.19 9.72
CA ASP A 93 9.79 21.50 11.14
C ASP A 93 9.02 20.55 12.08
N MET A 94 7.80 20.14 11.69
CA MET A 94 6.90 19.33 12.52
C MET A 94 7.42 17.91 12.78
N ALA A 95 8.24 17.37 11.87
CA ALA A 95 8.82 16.04 11.99
C ALA A 95 9.98 16.00 13.00
N ASN A 96 10.76 17.08 13.09
CA ASN A 96 11.87 17.20 14.03
C ASN A 96 11.39 17.49 15.45
N GLU A 97 10.38 18.34 15.63
CA GLU A 97 9.77 18.58 16.95
C GLU A 97 9.23 17.28 17.57
N SER A 98 8.58 16.43 16.75
CA SER A 98 8.10 15.11 17.19
C SER A 98 9.20 14.13 17.61
N PHE A 99 10.43 14.28 17.09
CA PHE A 99 11.55 13.41 17.42
C PHE A 99 12.24 13.85 18.70
N GLU A 100 12.49 15.15 18.85
CA GLU A 100 13.05 15.75 20.07
C GLU A 100 12.14 15.47 21.28
N ASP A 101 10.82 15.59 21.11
CA ASP A 101 9.84 15.27 22.16
C ASP A 101 9.85 13.78 22.54
N ALA A 102 10.04 12.89 21.57
CA ALA A 102 10.15 11.45 21.82
C ALA A 102 11.46 11.10 22.55
N ILE A 103 12.57 11.73 22.17
CA ILE A 103 13.88 11.58 22.83
C ILE A 103 13.82 12.11 24.27
N ALA A 104 13.17 13.25 24.48
CA ALA A 104 12.97 13.84 25.80
C ALA A 104 12.07 12.96 26.70
N GLY A 105 10.98 12.42 26.14
CA GLY A 105 10.09 11.49 26.84
C GLY A 105 10.79 10.20 27.24
N LEU A 106 11.58 9.62 26.33
CA LEU A 106 12.37 8.41 26.59
C LEU A 106 13.45 8.68 27.66
N SER A 107 14.14 9.81 27.57
CA SER A 107 15.16 10.24 28.55
C SER A 107 14.58 10.42 29.95
N LYS A 108 13.35 10.93 30.07
CA LYS A 108 12.64 11.05 31.35
C LYS A 108 12.33 9.69 31.97
N LEU A 109 11.84 8.74 31.16
CA LEU A 109 11.50 7.39 31.63
C LEU A 109 12.72 6.60 32.10
N LEU A 110 13.88 6.82 31.49
CA LEU A 110 15.14 6.19 31.91
C LEU A 110 15.64 6.72 33.25
N ARG A 111 15.41 8.00 33.57
CA ARG A 111 15.76 8.57 34.88
C ARG A 111 14.88 8.02 36.00
N GLU A 112 13.64 7.66 35.69
CA GLU A 112 12.67 7.13 36.66
C GLU A 112 12.90 5.62 36.96
N LYS A 113 13.69 4.89 36.15
CA LYS A 113 14.03 3.47 36.32
C LYS A 113 15.52 3.30 36.69
N ALA A 114 15.87 3.67 37.92
CA ALA A 114 17.26 3.77 38.41
C ALA A 114 18.12 2.50 38.23
N ASP A 115 17.52 1.31 38.18
CA ASP A 115 18.25 0.03 38.12
C ASP A 115 18.67 -0.39 36.69
N LEU A 116 18.18 0.31 35.67
CA LEU A 116 18.50 0.07 34.24
C LEU A 116 19.32 1.22 33.62
N GLY A 117 19.62 2.26 34.41
CA GLY A 117 20.06 3.56 33.90
C GLY A 117 21.32 3.53 33.04
N SER A 118 22.36 2.79 33.44
CA SER A 118 23.64 2.79 32.70
C SER A 118 23.59 1.96 31.41
N VAL A 119 22.96 0.79 31.44
CA VAL A 119 22.85 -0.11 30.27
C VAL A 119 21.83 0.40 29.27
N ALA A 120 20.68 0.89 29.74
CA ALA A 120 19.65 1.44 28.87
C ALA A 120 20.08 2.78 28.26
N ALA A 121 20.76 3.66 29.01
CA ALA A 121 21.30 4.89 28.44
C ALA A 121 22.40 4.62 27.40
N ALA A 122 23.27 3.62 27.62
CA ALA A 122 24.27 3.23 26.64
C ALA A 122 23.63 2.69 25.35
N LYS A 123 22.64 1.81 25.47
CA LYS A 123 21.91 1.28 24.30
C LYS A 123 21.11 2.34 23.57
N ILE A 124 20.50 3.28 24.29
CA ILE A 124 19.75 4.37 23.67
C ILE A 124 20.68 5.35 22.99
N LYS A 125 21.83 5.66 23.58
CA LYS A 125 22.86 6.48 22.91
C LYS A 125 23.39 5.79 21.65
N GLN A 126 23.57 4.47 21.69
CA GLN A 126 23.95 3.67 20.52
C GLN A 126 22.86 3.70 19.44
N ILE A 127 21.60 3.41 19.80
CA ILE A 127 20.47 3.41 18.87
C ILE A 127 20.23 4.81 18.30
N THR A 128 20.36 5.86 19.10
CA THR A 128 20.26 7.25 18.63
C THR A 128 21.38 7.57 17.64
N ALA A 129 22.63 7.17 17.91
CA ALA A 129 23.73 7.36 16.97
C ALA A 129 23.53 6.55 15.67
N GLU A 130 23.05 5.31 15.75
CA GLU A 130 22.73 4.47 14.59
C GLU A 130 21.55 5.03 13.78
N LEU A 131 20.55 5.62 14.45
CA LEU A 131 19.39 6.26 13.82
C LEU A 131 19.76 7.62 13.21
N GLU A 132 20.63 8.39 13.87
CA GLU A 132 21.21 9.62 13.31
C GLU A 132 22.04 9.29 12.06
N GLU A 133 22.86 8.24 12.08
CA GLU A 133 23.65 7.80 10.92
C GLU A 133 22.76 7.24 9.78
N ALA A 134 21.74 6.44 10.12
CA ALA A 134 20.76 5.92 9.15
C ALA A 134 19.85 7.01 8.57
N GLY A 135 19.54 8.06 9.37
CA GLY A 135 18.82 9.25 8.92
C GLY A 135 19.69 10.25 8.16
N SER A 136 21.01 10.23 8.37
CA SER A 136 22.00 11.10 7.71
C SER A 136 22.45 10.60 6.34
N LYS A 137 22.23 9.32 6.01
CA LYS A 137 22.31 8.87 4.62
C LYS A 137 21.09 9.42 3.90
N GLY A 138 21.18 10.68 3.48
CA GLY A 138 20.18 11.31 2.63
C GLY A 138 19.79 10.35 1.51
N PHE A 139 18.49 10.16 1.31
CA PHE A 139 18.00 9.42 0.16
C PHE A 139 18.45 10.17 -1.09
N ASP A 140 19.49 9.67 -1.73
CA ASP A 140 19.92 10.14 -3.04
C ASP A 140 19.29 9.23 -4.10
N PRO A 141 18.26 9.70 -4.83
CA PRO A 141 17.63 8.93 -5.89
C PRO A 141 18.65 8.50 -6.95
N VAL A 142 19.67 9.31 -7.21
CA VAL A 142 20.69 9.07 -8.24
C VAL A 142 21.58 7.91 -7.82
N GLU A 143 22.06 7.90 -6.58
CA GLU A 143 22.91 6.82 -6.08
C GLU A 143 22.13 5.51 -5.96
N ARG A 144 20.86 5.54 -5.51
CA ARG A 144 20.00 4.35 -5.52
C ARG A 144 19.78 3.80 -6.94
N MET A 145 19.53 4.69 -7.90
CA MET A 145 19.40 4.31 -9.31
C MET A 145 20.68 3.74 -9.89
N LYS A 146 21.87 4.16 -9.42
CA LYS A 146 23.16 3.59 -9.87
C LYS A 146 23.46 2.24 -9.21
N ALA A 147 23.20 2.12 -7.91
CA ALA A 147 23.54 0.93 -7.12
C ALA A 147 22.79 -0.34 -7.57
N GLY A 148 21.59 -0.19 -8.15
CA GLY A 148 20.77 -1.29 -8.69
C GLY A 148 20.78 -1.43 -10.21
N LYS A 149 21.65 -0.70 -10.93
CA LYS A 149 21.67 -0.73 -12.41
C LYS A 149 22.48 -1.91 -12.93
N ASN A 150 21.84 -2.79 -13.68
CA ASN A 150 22.51 -3.69 -14.61
C ASN A 150 22.89 -2.90 -15.89
N PRO A 151 24.17 -2.55 -16.13
CA PRO A 151 24.56 -1.68 -17.24
C PRO A 151 24.25 -2.28 -18.61
N GLU A 152 24.29 -3.60 -18.74
CA GLU A 152 23.97 -4.30 -20.00
C GLU A 152 22.48 -4.18 -20.31
N LEU A 153 21.62 -4.45 -19.32
CA LEU A 153 20.17 -4.32 -19.45
C LEU A 153 19.78 -2.89 -19.85
N TYR A 154 20.25 -1.89 -19.10
CA TYR A 154 19.91 -0.49 -19.38
C TYR A 154 20.56 0.02 -20.66
N GLY A 155 21.72 -0.51 -21.05
CA GLY A 155 22.35 -0.25 -22.35
C GLY A 155 21.51 -0.76 -23.53
N ALA A 156 20.83 -1.91 -23.37
CA ALA A 156 19.87 -2.42 -24.35
C ALA A 156 18.58 -1.58 -24.37
N LEU A 157 18.01 -1.30 -23.20
CA LEU A 157 16.76 -0.52 -23.08
C LEU A 157 16.89 0.92 -23.57
N ALA A 158 18.09 1.51 -23.49
CA ALA A 158 18.36 2.84 -24.04
C ALA A 158 18.18 2.90 -25.57
N LYS A 159 18.27 1.76 -26.28
CA LYS A 159 18.08 1.67 -27.74
C LYS A 159 16.61 1.55 -28.13
N GLY A 160 15.74 1.16 -27.19
CA GLY A 160 14.31 0.97 -27.43
C GLY A 160 13.68 0.01 -26.43
N GLN A 161 12.35 0.02 -26.38
CA GLN A 161 11.55 -0.88 -25.55
C GLN A 161 10.81 -1.90 -26.43
N LYS A 162 10.64 -3.13 -25.93
CA LYS A 162 9.83 -4.17 -26.56
C LYS A 162 9.09 -5.00 -25.49
N PRO A 163 8.22 -4.36 -24.70
CA PRO A 163 7.47 -5.06 -23.66
C PRO A 163 6.54 -6.09 -24.27
N LYS A 164 6.36 -7.20 -23.55
CA LYS A 164 5.43 -8.27 -23.93
C LYS A 164 4.04 -8.07 -23.33
N PHE A 165 3.97 -7.32 -22.25
CA PHE A 165 2.74 -7.05 -21.51
C PHE A 165 2.35 -5.58 -21.60
N MET A 166 1.08 -5.31 -21.76
CA MET A 166 0.44 -4.07 -21.34
C MET A 166 -0.32 -4.36 -20.05
N VAL A 167 -0.16 -3.52 -19.02
CA VAL A 167 -0.79 -3.73 -17.71
C VAL A 167 -1.63 -2.52 -17.33
N PHE A 168 -2.90 -2.74 -17.03
CA PHE A 168 -3.75 -1.81 -16.32
C PHE A 168 -3.78 -2.17 -14.84
N ALA A 169 -3.39 -1.22 -13.99
CA ALA A 169 -3.42 -1.39 -12.55
C ALA A 169 -3.92 -0.13 -11.83
N CYS A 170 -4.28 -0.26 -10.56
CA CYS A 170 -4.82 0.86 -9.83
C CYS A 170 -3.68 1.82 -9.44
N SER A 171 -3.98 3.12 -9.36
CA SER A 171 -3.07 4.12 -8.78
C SER A 171 -2.85 3.94 -7.27
N ASP A 172 -3.55 3.01 -6.63
CA ASP A 172 -3.40 2.68 -5.22
C ASP A 172 -1.92 2.37 -4.88
N SER A 173 -1.40 3.04 -3.85
CA SER A 173 0.02 2.99 -3.49
C SER A 173 0.49 1.61 -3.01
N ARG A 174 -0.44 0.72 -2.65
CA ARG A 174 -0.14 -0.63 -2.13
C ARG A 174 0.05 -1.66 -3.22
N VAL A 175 -0.30 -1.34 -4.47
CA VAL A 175 -0.43 -2.34 -5.55
C VAL A 175 0.41 -2.04 -6.78
N CYS A 176 1.68 -1.64 -6.58
CA CYS A 176 2.61 -1.45 -7.70
C CYS A 176 2.81 -2.76 -8.48
N PRO A 177 2.45 -2.85 -9.77
CA PRO A 177 2.54 -4.10 -10.53
C PRO A 177 3.97 -4.63 -10.64
N SER A 178 4.95 -3.74 -10.79
CA SER A 178 6.37 -4.14 -10.80
C SER A 178 6.79 -4.85 -9.52
N HIS A 179 6.20 -4.49 -8.38
CA HIS A 179 6.52 -5.13 -7.11
C HIS A 179 5.75 -6.43 -6.90
N ILE A 180 4.47 -6.47 -7.29
CA ILE A 180 3.62 -7.66 -7.10
C ILE A 180 4.01 -8.80 -8.04
N LEU A 181 4.38 -8.46 -9.29
CA LEU A 181 4.66 -9.44 -10.35
C LEU A 181 6.14 -9.51 -10.73
N ASP A 182 7.00 -8.81 -9.98
CA ASP A 182 8.46 -8.76 -10.21
C ASP A 182 8.86 -8.37 -11.65
N PHE A 183 8.07 -7.50 -12.28
CA PHE A 183 8.39 -7.02 -13.63
C PHE A 183 9.70 -6.23 -13.62
N GLN A 184 10.61 -6.67 -14.48
CA GLN A 184 11.85 -5.97 -14.77
C GLN A 184 11.61 -4.81 -15.75
N PRO A 185 12.50 -3.79 -15.75
CA PRO A 185 12.47 -2.72 -16.73
C PRO A 185 12.42 -3.25 -18.17
N GLY A 186 11.42 -2.82 -18.93
CA GLY A 186 11.23 -3.20 -20.33
C GLY A 186 10.27 -4.38 -20.56
N GLU A 187 9.78 -5.05 -19.53
CA GLU A 187 8.87 -6.21 -19.69
C GLU A 187 7.40 -5.81 -19.88
N ALA A 188 6.97 -4.74 -19.20
CA ALA A 188 5.58 -4.30 -19.18
C ALA A 188 5.43 -2.80 -19.47
N PHE A 189 4.49 -2.47 -20.35
CA PHE A 189 4.00 -1.11 -20.60
C PHE A 189 2.79 -0.84 -19.71
N MET A 190 2.94 0.05 -18.72
CA MET A 190 1.97 0.16 -17.62
C MET A 190 1.11 1.42 -17.69
N ILE A 191 -0.19 1.26 -17.47
CA ILE A 191 -1.14 2.33 -17.22
C ILE A 191 -1.71 2.17 -15.81
N ARG A 192 -1.62 3.25 -15.04
CA ARG A 192 -2.16 3.31 -13.68
C ARG A 192 -3.20 4.40 -13.56
N ASN A 193 -4.42 4.02 -13.20
CA ASN A 193 -5.54 4.95 -13.03
C ASN A 193 -6.43 4.52 -11.85
N ILE A 194 -7.46 5.32 -11.55
CA ILE A 194 -8.35 5.07 -10.43
C ILE A 194 -9.16 3.81 -10.75
N ALA A 195 -9.03 2.79 -9.89
CA ALA A 195 -9.69 1.50 -10.03
C ALA A 195 -9.38 0.73 -11.32
N ASN A 196 -8.18 0.91 -11.90
CA ASN A 196 -7.65 0.09 -13.00
C ASN A 196 -8.63 -0.10 -14.16
N MET A 197 -9.39 0.95 -14.47
CA MET A 197 -10.50 0.90 -15.43
C MET A 197 -9.98 1.10 -16.86
N VAL A 198 -10.55 0.33 -17.77
CA VAL A 198 -10.44 0.58 -19.21
C VAL A 198 -11.79 1.11 -19.70
N PRO A 199 -11.88 2.37 -20.15
CA PRO A 199 -13.08 2.90 -20.78
C PRO A 199 -13.30 2.29 -22.18
N PRO A 200 -14.54 2.36 -22.71
CA PRO A 200 -14.78 2.02 -24.10
C PRO A 200 -14.09 3.03 -25.05
N TYR A 201 -13.94 2.64 -26.31
CA TYR A 201 -13.37 3.47 -27.36
C TYR A 201 -14.15 4.79 -27.51
N ASP A 202 -13.50 5.91 -27.17
CA ASP A 202 -13.99 7.26 -27.42
C ASP A 202 -12.79 8.20 -27.59
N GLN A 203 -12.65 8.76 -28.79
CA GLN A 203 -11.53 9.63 -29.17
C GLN A 203 -11.51 10.97 -28.42
N LYS A 204 -12.66 11.42 -27.89
CA LYS A 204 -12.79 12.73 -27.24
C LYS A 204 -12.72 12.61 -25.73
N LYS A 205 -13.44 11.65 -25.15
CA LYS A 205 -13.55 11.50 -23.68
C LYS A 205 -12.37 10.77 -23.07
N TYR A 206 -11.81 9.79 -23.76
CA TYR A 206 -10.85 8.84 -23.19
C TYR A 206 -9.56 8.73 -24.01
N SER A 207 -9.15 9.83 -24.65
CA SER A 207 -7.98 9.89 -25.51
C SER A 207 -6.69 9.41 -24.83
N GLY A 208 -6.51 9.67 -23.54
CA GLY A 208 -5.34 9.21 -22.78
C GLY A 208 -5.21 7.68 -22.71
N VAL A 209 -6.30 6.99 -22.36
CA VAL A 209 -6.30 5.51 -22.33
C VAL A 209 -6.27 4.95 -23.75
N GLY A 210 -7.03 5.54 -24.68
CA GLY A 210 -7.06 5.08 -26.07
C GLY A 210 -5.68 5.15 -26.75
N ALA A 211 -4.96 6.26 -26.60
CA ALA A 211 -3.62 6.43 -27.15
C ALA A 211 -2.62 5.42 -26.56
N ALA A 212 -2.73 5.11 -25.25
CA ALA A 212 -1.87 4.11 -24.62
C ALA A 212 -2.10 2.71 -25.17
N ILE A 213 -3.36 2.30 -25.35
CA ILE A 213 -3.71 0.99 -25.91
C ILE A 213 -3.27 0.93 -27.38
N GLU A 214 -3.56 1.97 -28.15
CA GLU A 214 -3.13 2.07 -29.56
C GLU A 214 -1.60 1.94 -29.68
N TYR A 215 -0.83 2.64 -28.86
CA TYR A 215 0.62 2.56 -28.86
C TYR A 215 1.13 1.17 -28.49
N ALA A 216 0.61 0.58 -27.42
CA ALA A 216 1.02 -0.76 -26.98
C ALA A 216 0.73 -1.82 -28.05
N VAL A 217 -0.47 -1.82 -28.62
CA VAL A 217 -0.92 -2.86 -29.57
C VAL A 217 -0.32 -2.64 -30.96
N LEU A 218 -0.41 -1.42 -31.51
CA LEU A 218 -0.02 -1.17 -32.89
C LEU A 218 1.48 -0.87 -33.05
N HIS A 219 2.14 -0.28 -32.05
CA HIS A 219 3.55 0.12 -32.17
C HIS A 219 4.50 -0.79 -31.40
N LEU A 220 4.21 -1.07 -30.12
CA LEU A 220 5.06 -1.95 -29.31
C LEU A 220 4.83 -3.43 -29.58
N LYS A 221 3.68 -3.78 -30.16
CA LYS A 221 3.26 -5.16 -30.46
C LYS A 221 3.29 -6.04 -29.21
N VAL A 222 2.69 -5.54 -28.12
CA VAL A 222 2.48 -6.35 -26.91
C VAL A 222 1.64 -7.58 -27.25
N GLU A 223 1.89 -8.68 -26.56
CA GLU A 223 1.22 -9.96 -26.79
C GLU A 223 0.11 -10.21 -25.76
N ASN A 224 0.12 -9.45 -24.66
CA ASN A 224 -0.81 -9.61 -23.55
C ASN A 224 -1.29 -8.24 -23.06
N ILE A 225 -2.60 -8.09 -22.84
CA ILE A 225 -3.15 -7.01 -22.00
C ILE A 225 -3.70 -7.64 -20.73
N VAL A 226 -3.22 -7.18 -19.58
CA VAL A 226 -3.64 -7.66 -18.26
C VAL A 226 -4.32 -6.52 -17.49
N VAL A 227 -5.56 -6.73 -17.04
CA VAL A 227 -6.28 -5.78 -16.18
C VAL A 227 -6.30 -6.33 -14.75
N ILE A 228 -5.57 -5.67 -13.85
CA ILE A 228 -5.35 -6.14 -12.48
C ILE A 228 -6.23 -5.33 -11.51
N GLY A 229 -7.32 -5.95 -11.06
CA GLY A 229 -8.09 -5.49 -9.91
C GLY A 229 -7.40 -5.81 -8.58
N HIS A 230 -7.88 -5.23 -7.48
CA HIS A 230 -7.32 -5.52 -6.17
C HIS A 230 -8.30 -5.39 -5.00
N SER A 231 -7.96 -6.06 -3.89
CA SER A 231 -8.73 -5.99 -2.64
C SER A 231 -8.81 -4.56 -2.08
N CYS A 232 -9.93 -4.21 -1.45
CA CYS A 232 -10.12 -2.93 -0.76
C CYS A 232 -9.84 -1.69 -1.64
N CYS A 233 -10.22 -1.76 -2.92
CA CYS A 233 -10.07 -0.65 -3.86
C CYS A 233 -10.98 0.53 -3.51
N GLY A 234 -10.37 1.71 -3.28
CA GLY A 234 -11.10 2.94 -2.96
C GLY A 234 -12.03 3.38 -4.08
N GLY A 235 -11.62 3.27 -5.35
CA GLY A 235 -12.45 3.64 -6.49
C GLY A 235 -13.68 2.73 -6.67
N ILE A 236 -13.52 1.43 -6.45
CA ILE A 236 -14.66 0.48 -6.47
C ILE A 236 -15.60 0.74 -5.29
N LYS A 237 -15.05 0.99 -4.09
CA LYS A 237 -15.88 1.39 -2.93
C LYS A 237 -16.66 2.67 -3.22
N GLY A 238 -16.03 3.65 -3.86
CA GLY A 238 -16.66 4.89 -4.32
C GLY A 238 -17.81 4.59 -5.28
N LEU A 239 -17.56 3.81 -6.33
CA LEU A 239 -18.58 3.38 -7.30
C LEU A 239 -19.79 2.74 -6.63
N MET A 240 -19.57 1.82 -5.67
CA MET A 240 -20.64 1.13 -4.94
C MET A 240 -21.43 2.04 -4.00
N SER A 241 -20.93 3.26 -3.73
CA SER A 241 -21.57 4.23 -2.84
C SER A 241 -22.34 5.33 -3.61
N ILE A 242 -22.27 5.34 -4.94
CA ILE A 242 -23.00 6.29 -5.78
C ILE A 242 -24.49 5.93 -5.77
N SER A 243 -25.34 6.92 -5.52
CA SER A 243 -26.79 6.80 -5.65
C SER A 243 -27.28 7.60 -6.86
N ASP A 244 -28.13 7.00 -7.69
CA ASP A 244 -28.65 7.65 -8.90
C ASP A 244 -29.53 8.88 -8.61
N ASP A 245 -30.13 8.95 -7.42
CA ASP A 245 -31.04 10.03 -7.00
C ASP A 245 -30.31 11.28 -6.48
N LYS A 246 -28.98 11.27 -6.41
CA LYS A 246 -28.20 12.39 -5.88
C LYS A 246 -27.29 13.02 -6.94
N PRO A 247 -27.15 14.35 -6.92
CA PRO A 247 -26.15 15.00 -7.76
C PRO A 247 -24.75 14.52 -7.37
N ALA A 248 -23.85 14.52 -8.35
CA ALA A 248 -22.50 14.08 -8.13
C ALA A 248 -21.81 14.91 -7.04
N SER A 249 -21.19 14.22 -6.10
CA SER A 249 -20.46 14.79 -4.97
C SER A 249 -18.99 15.10 -5.29
N SER A 250 -18.54 14.78 -6.50
CA SER A 250 -17.17 14.97 -6.97
C SER A 250 -17.13 15.49 -8.39
N ASP A 251 -16.12 16.29 -8.72
CA ASP A 251 -15.95 16.88 -10.06
C ASP A 251 -15.64 15.84 -11.14
N PHE A 252 -14.79 14.85 -10.82
CA PHE A 252 -14.26 13.88 -11.80
C PHE A 252 -14.47 12.42 -11.40
N ILE A 253 -14.39 12.10 -10.10
CA ILE A 253 -14.25 10.72 -9.60
C ILE A 253 -15.49 9.90 -9.96
N GLU A 254 -16.69 10.41 -9.68
CA GLU A 254 -17.93 9.71 -9.98
C GLU A 254 -18.11 9.45 -11.48
N ASN A 255 -17.84 10.45 -12.31
CA ASN A 255 -17.92 10.31 -13.76
C ASN A 255 -16.92 9.27 -14.28
N TRP A 256 -15.72 9.23 -13.71
CA TRP A 256 -14.71 8.23 -14.03
C TRP A 256 -15.16 6.83 -13.61
N VAL A 257 -15.51 6.62 -12.34
CA VAL A 257 -15.81 5.25 -11.87
C VAL A 257 -17.10 4.69 -12.47
N LYS A 258 -18.01 5.55 -12.95
CA LYS A 258 -19.21 5.14 -13.70
C LYS A 258 -18.92 4.44 -15.03
N ILE A 259 -17.68 4.49 -15.54
CA ILE A 259 -17.22 3.68 -16.70
C ILE A 259 -17.55 2.20 -16.52
N CYS A 260 -17.46 1.68 -15.29
CA CYS A 260 -17.75 0.28 -14.97
C CYS A 260 -19.09 0.08 -14.23
N SER A 261 -20.02 1.03 -14.32
CA SER A 261 -21.32 0.95 -13.64
C SER A 261 -22.19 -0.25 -14.04
N ALA A 262 -21.98 -0.80 -15.25
CA ALA A 262 -22.77 -1.87 -15.81
C ALA A 262 -22.64 -3.23 -15.08
N ALA A 263 -21.57 -3.46 -14.30
CA ALA A 263 -21.43 -4.68 -13.49
C ALA A 263 -20.50 -4.47 -12.29
N LYS A 264 -20.76 -5.19 -11.19
CA LYS A 264 -19.91 -5.20 -9.98
C LYS A 264 -18.52 -5.81 -10.23
N GLU A 265 -18.27 -6.32 -11.43
CA GLU A 265 -17.01 -6.94 -11.88
C GLU A 265 -16.22 -5.99 -12.79
N ALA A 266 -15.64 -4.94 -12.22
CA ALA A 266 -14.97 -3.87 -12.99
C ALA A 266 -13.85 -4.37 -13.92
N VAL A 267 -13.15 -5.44 -13.55
CA VAL A 267 -12.14 -6.08 -14.41
C VAL A 267 -12.80 -6.65 -15.67
N ASN A 268 -13.87 -7.44 -15.54
CA ASN A 268 -14.57 -8.02 -16.69
C ASN A 268 -15.21 -6.96 -17.60
N VAL A 269 -15.77 -5.89 -17.02
CA VAL A 269 -16.27 -4.75 -17.81
C VAL A 269 -15.13 -4.08 -18.59
N SER A 270 -13.97 -3.89 -17.95
CA SER A 270 -12.80 -3.31 -18.60
C SER A 270 -12.27 -4.19 -19.73
N LEU A 271 -12.29 -5.52 -19.56
CA LEU A 271 -11.94 -6.46 -20.61
C LEU A 271 -12.95 -6.44 -21.78
N GLY A 272 -14.24 -6.30 -21.49
CA GLY A 272 -15.26 -6.07 -22.53
C GLY A 272 -15.07 -4.73 -23.26
N ASN A 273 -14.71 -3.68 -22.53
CA ASN A 273 -14.40 -2.37 -23.11
C ASN A 273 -13.16 -2.42 -24.02
N LEU A 274 -12.14 -3.23 -23.69
CA LEU A 274 -10.98 -3.44 -24.56
C LEU A 274 -11.40 -3.93 -25.95
N LEU A 275 -12.42 -4.78 -26.06
CA LEU A 275 -12.92 -5.21 -27.37
C LEU A 275 -13.56 -4.09 -28.19
N THR A 276 -14.00 -2.99 -27.58
CA THR A 276 -14.57 -1.87 -28.34
C THR A 276 -13.51 -1.14 -29.21
N TYR A 277 -12.22 -1.37 -28.94
CA TYR A 277 -11.11 -0.89 -29.75
C TYR A 277 -10.92 -1.81 -30.98
N PRO A 278 -11.07 -1.31 -32.22
CA PRO A 278 -11.00 -2.16 -33.42
C PRO A 278 -9.70 -2.97 -33.53
N PHE A 279 -8.56 -2.33 -33.28
CA PHE A 279 -7.24 -2.97 -33.36
C PHE A 279 -6.97 -3.98 -32.23
N VAL A 280 -7.60 -3.84 -31.07
CA VAL A 280 -7.53 -4.86 -30.00
C VAL A 280 -8.32 -6.08 -30.42
N ARG A 281 -9.55 -5.87 -30.91
CA ARG A 281 -10.41 -6.96 -31.41
C ARG A 281 -9.74 -7.72 -32.54
N GLU A 282 -9.20 -7.02 -33.53
CA GLU A 282 -8.49 -7.63 -34.65
C GLU A 282 -7.28 -8.46 -34.17
N ALA A 283 -6.46 -7.91 -33.27
CA ALA A 283 -5.31 -8.62 -32.74
C ALA A 283 -5.72 -9.86 -31.91
N ALA A 284 -6.81 -9.77 -31.14
CA ALA A 284 -7.34 -10.90 -30.37
C ALA A 284 -7.92 -12.00 -31.29
N VAL A 285 -8.66 -11.65 -32.34
CA VAL A 285 -9.19 -12.60 -33.33
C VAL A 285 -8.06 -13.36 -34.06
N ASN A 286 -6.93 -12.71 -34.29
CA ASN A 286 -5.79 -13.28 -34.99
C ASN A 286 -4.80 -14.01 -34.05
N ASP A 287 -5.19 -14.28 -32.79
CA ASP A 287 -4.32 -14.87 -31.74
C ASP A 287 -3.00 -14.10 -31.51
N ALA A 288 -2.93 -12.84 -31.92
CA ALA A 288 -1.76 -11.98 -31.75
C ALA A 288 -1.77 -11.26 -30.39
N LEU A 289 -2.90 -11.25 -29.70
CA LEU A 289 -3.10 -10.55 -28.43
C LEU A 289 -4.03 -11.31 -27.49
N SER A 290 -3.53 -11.66 -26.30
CA SER A 290 -4.33 -12.25 -25.22
C SER A 290 -4.85 -11.20 -24.25
N LEU A 291 -6.13 -11.28 -23.86
CA LEU A 291 -6.74 -10.41 -22.86
C LEU A 291 -6.98 -11.18 -21.56
N LYS A 292 -6.37 -10.72 -20.47
CA LYS A 292 -6.39 -11.40 -19.16
C LYS A 292 -6.93 -10.49 -18.07
N GLY A 293 -7.82 -11.02 -17.25
CA GLY A 293 -8.21 -10.43 -15.99
C GLY A 293 -7.33 -10.96 -14.87
N ALA A 294 -7.06 -10.14 -13.87
CA ALA A 294 -6.42 -10.57 -12.66
C ALA A 294 -6.97 -9.85 -11.43
N HIS A 295 -6.84 -10.48 -10.27
CA HIS A 295 -7.22 -9.90 -8.99
C HIS A 295 -6.15 -10.16 -7.93
N TYR A 296 -5.55 -9.08 -7.43
CA TYR A 296 -4.58 -9.12 -6.33
C TYR A 296 -5.25 -8.84 -4.98
N ASN A 297 -5.28 -9.83 -4.11
CA ASN A 297 -5.78 -9.69 -2.75
C ASN A 297 -4.61 -9.53 -1.76
N PHE A 298 -4.18 -8.30 -1.50
CA PHE A 298 -3.10 -8.04 -0.54
C PHE A 298 -3.50 -8.31 0.92
N VAL A 299 -4.78 -8.46 1.24
CA VAL A 299 -5.22 -8.84 2.60
C VAL A 299 -4.94 -10.32 2.85
N LYS A 300 -5.11 -11.16 1.83
CA LYS A 300 -4.87 -12.62 1.91
C LYS A 300 -3.55 -13.07 1.28
N GLY A 301 -2.84 -12.18 0.60
CA GLY A 301 -1.63 -12.50 -0.17
C GLY A 301 -1.91 -13.40 -1.38
N THR A 302 -3.08 -13.31 -2.02
CA THR A 302 -3.43 -14.16 -3.17
C THR A 302 -3.47 -13.37 -4.48
N PHE A 303 -3.17 -14.03 -5.59
CA PHE A 303 -3.24 -13.47 -6.94
C PHE A 303 -3.95 -14.45 -7.86
N GLU A 304 -5.08 -14.04 -8.42
CA GLU A 304 -5.92 -14.85 -9.32
C GLU A 304 -5.83 -14.27 -10.73
N VAL A 305 -5.79 -15.13 -11.75
CA VAL A 305 -5.72 -14.76 -13.16
C VAL A 305 -6.71 -15.59 -13.95
N TRP A 306 -7.39 -14.97 -14.90
CA TRP A 306 -8.28 -15.64 -15.83
C TRP A 306 -8.15 -15.06 -17.23
N ASP A 307 -8.38 -15.90 -18.22
CA ASP A 307 -8.52 -15.48 -19.60
C ASP A 307 -9.95 -14.99 -19.83
N LEU A 308 -10.11 -14.02 -20.74
CA LEU A 308 -11.45 -13.72 -21.22
C LEU A 308 -11.78 -14.66 -22.38
N ASP A 309 -12.70 -15.58 -22.11
CA ASP A 309 -13.25 -16.48 -23.12
C ASP A 309 -14.15 -15.70 -24.08
N PHE A 310 -13.66 -15.45 -25.29
CA PHE A 310 -14.44 -14.90 -26.39
C PHE A 310 -14.72 -15.99 -27.41
N THR A 311 -15.79 -16.76 -27.23
CA THR A 311 -16.24 -17.68 -28.26
C THR A 311 -16.88 -16.88 -29.39
N ILE A 312 -16.13 -16.59 -30.46
CA ILE A 312 -16.71 -16.03 -31.69
C ILE A 312 -17.33 -17.18 -32.46
N SER A 313 -18.62 -17.39 -32.26
CA SER A 313 -19.40 -18.26 -33.13
C SER A 313 -19.42 -17.64 -34.54
N PRO A 314 -18.92 -18.31 -35.59
CA PRO A 314 -19.08 -17.80 -36.94
C PRO A 314 -20.58 -17.73 -37.23
N SER A 315 -21.06 -16.55 -37.61
CA SER A 315 -22.41 -16.41 -38.13
C SER A 315 -22.51 -17.24 -39.40
N VAL A 316 -23.30 -18.31 -39.35
CA VAL A 316 -23.64 -19.12 -40.53
C VAL A 316 -24.36 -18.20 -41.52
N SER A 317 -23.70 -17.90 -42.63
CA SER A 317 -24.35 -17.29 -43.78
C SER A 317 -25.27 -18.36 -44.39
N ILE A 318 -26.60 -18.15 -44.32
CA ILE A 318 -27.60 -18.90 -45.09
C ILE A 318 -27.79 -18.21 -46.44
#